data_AF-A0A8H9IYM3-F1
#
_entry.id   AF-A0A8H9IYM3-F1
#
_cell.length_a   1.000
_cell.length_b   1.000
_cell.length_c   1.000
_cell.angle_alpha   90.00
_cell.angle_beta   90.00
_cell.angle_gamma   90.00
#
_symmetry.space_group_name_H-M   'P 1'
#
loop_
_entity.id
_entity.type
_entity.pdbx_description
1 polymer ?
#
loop_
_entity_poly.entity_id
_entity_poly.type
_entity_poly.pdbx_seq_one_letter_code
_entity_poly.pdbx_strand_id
1 'polypeptide(L)'
;MKTNANYGWSMNRICQVTGSRPGYGKQVSHSHRRTARRWEPNLQNRRFLLPGEGRWIRLRVSAQGIKTIDKRGIEAVAAELKAKGVKL
;
A
#
# COMPACT_ATOMS: atom_id res chain seq x y z
N MET A 1 -6.88 4.74 29.31
CA MET A 1 -6.61 3.41 28.74
C MET A 1 -5.57 3.54 27.66
N LYS A 2 -4.40 2.93 27.82
CA LYS A 2 -3.30 3.00 26.86
C LYS A 2 -3.76 2.33 25.56
N THR A 3 -4.02 3.10 24.51
CA THR A 3 -4.26 2.57 23.16
C THR A 3 -2.95 2.02 22.62
N ASN A 4 -2.58 0.82 23.07
CA ASN A 4 -1.63 -0.04 22.39
C ASN A 4 -2.28 -0.54 21.10
N ALA A 5 -2.48 0.36 20.14
CA ALA A 5 -2.76 -0.02 18.77
C ALA A 5 -1.41 -0.13 18.07
N ASN A 6 -0.90 -1.36 18.01
CA ASN A 6 -0.11 -1.78 16.86
C ASN A 6 -0.86 -1.31 15.60
N TYR A 7 -0.50 -0.18 14.99
CA TYR A 7 -1.03 0.21 13.68
C TYR A 7 -0.33 -0.64 12.62
N GLY A 8 -0.63 -1.94 12.66
CA GLY A 8 -0.57 -2.81 11.52
C GLY A 8 -1.56 -2.31 10.48
N TRP A 9 -1.06 -1.53 9.53
CA TRP A 9 -1.62 -1.49 8.17
C TRP A 9 -1.52 -2.85 7.46
N SER A 10 -1.41 -3.96 8.20
CA SER A 10 -1.17 -5.30 7.69
C SER A 10 -2.45 -6.01 7.24
N MET A 11 -3.65 -5.54 7.62
CA MET A 11 -4.92 -6.20 7.27
C MET A 11 -5.82 -5.42 6.30
N ASN A 12 -5.62 -4.11 6.15
CA ASN A 12 -6.36 -3.31 5.16
C ASN A 12 -5.68 -3.38 3.78
N ARG A 13 -6.49 -3.58 2.72
CA ARG A 13 -6.03 -3.56 1.31
C ARG A 13 -5.65 -2.14 0.86
N ILE A 14 -4.64 -1.55 1.51
CA ILE A 14 -4.11 -0.22 1.23
C ILE A 14 -2.64 -0.32 0.86
N CYS A 15 -2.21 0.44 -0.14
CA CYS A 15 -0.79 0.54 -0.49
C CYS A 15 -0.06 1.41 0.54
N GLN A 16 1.06 0.92 1.11
CA GLN A 16 1.82 1.67 2.11
C GLN A 16 2.46 2.96 1.55
N VAL A 17 2.90 2.93 0.29
CA VAL A 17 3.57 4.07 -0.37
C VAL A 17 2.57 5.12 -0.85
N THR A 18 1.62 4.73 -1.70
CA THR A 18 0.68 5.66 -2.37
C THR A 18 -0.62 5.89 -1.60
N GLY A 19 -0.94 5.07 -0.60
CA GLY A 19 -2.20 5.15 0.12
C GLY A 19 -3.43 4.68 -0.68
N SER A 20 -3.23 4.06 -1.86
CA SER A 20 -4.33 3.58 -2.72
C SER A 20 -5.28 2.66 -1.96
N ARG A 21 -6.57 2.99 -1.97
CA ARG A 21 -7.63 2.27 -1.23
C ARG A 21 -8.57 1.53 -2.19
N PRO A 22 -9.29 0.50 -1.72
CA PRO A 22 -10.30 -0.18 -2.53
C PRO A 22 -11.44 0.78 -2.89
N GLY A 23 -11.86 0.76 -4.15
CA GLY A 23 -13.03 1.48 -4.62
C GLY A 23 -14.30 0.63 -4.49
N TYR A 24 -15.45 1.29 -4.37
CA TYR A 24 -16.77 0.65 -4.36
C TYR A 24 -17.62 1.17 -5.51
N GLY A 25 -18.39 0.29 -6.12
CA GLY A 25 -19.35 0.68 -7.15
C GLY A 25 -20.21 -0.48 -7.61
N LYS A 26 -20.75 -0.37 -8.83
CA LYS A 26 -21.67 -1.36 -9.40
C LYS A 26 -21.07 -1.98 -10.66
N GLN A 27 -21.30 -3.27 -10.85
CA GLN A 27 -21.24 -3.90 -12.17
C GLN A 27 -22.61 -3.68 -12.82
N VAL A 28 -22.61 -3.18 -14.05
CA VAL A 28 -23.83 -2.91 -14.82
C VAL A 28 -23.84 -3.89 -15.98
N SER A 29 -24.90 -4.70 -16.09
CA SER A 29 -25.11 -5.58 -17.25
C SER A 29 -25.62 -4.78 -18.46
N HIS A 30 -25.65 -5.41 -19.64
CA HIS A 30 -26.29 -4.84 -20.83
C HIS A 30 -27.76 -4.43 -20.58
N SER A 31 -28.48 -5.24 -19.80
CA SER A 31 -29.84 -4.95 -19.32
C SER A 31 -29.92 -3.98 -18.13
N HIS A 32 -28.83 -3.30 -17.79
CA HIS A 32 -28.72 -2.36 -16.67
C HIS A 32 -29.00 -2.96 -15.28
N ARG A 33 -28.87 -4.28 -15.10
CA ARG A 33 -28.89 -4.91 -13.78
C ARG A 33 -27.65 -4.48 -13.01
N ARG A 34 -27.84 -3.83 -11.87
CA ARG A 34 -26.78 -3.29 -11.02
C ARG A 34 -26.46 -4.25 -9.88
N THR A 35 -25.29 -4.87 -9.90
CA THR A 35 -24.77 -5.68 -8.78
C THR A 35 -23.65 -4.93 -8.07
N ALA A 36 -23.58 -5.01 -6.74
CA ALA A 36 -22.49 -4.37 -5.99
C ALA A 36 -21.17 -5.08 -6.25
N ARG A 37 -20.10 -4.31 -6.50
CA ARG A 37 -18.74 -4.83 -6.60
C ARG A 37 -17.74 -3.94 -5.88
N ARG A 38 -16.62 -4.54 -5.51
CA ARG A 38 -15.45 -3.86 -4.96
C ARG A 38 -14.30 -3.94 -5.96
N TRP A 39 -13.58 -2.85 -6.16
CA TRP A 39 -12.33 -2.82 -6.91
C TRP A 39 -11.16 -2.80 -5.95
N GLU A 40 -10.32 -3.82 -6.02
CA GLU A 40 -9.18 -3.96 -5.14
C GLU A 40 -7.92 -3.43 -5.84
N PRO A 41 -7.06 -2.68 -5.14
CA PRO A 41 -5.77 -2.29 -5.71
C PRO A 41 -4.92 -3.54 -5.92
N ASN A 42 -4.12 -3.58 -6.98
CA ASN A 42 -3.15 -4.65 -7.25
C ASN A 42 -2.00 -4.58 -6.25
N LEU A 43 -2.22 -5.10 -5.03
CA LEU A 43 -1.26 -5.09 -3.93
C LEU A 43 -0.39 -6.34 -3.96
N GLN A 44 0.92 -6.15 -3.87
CA GLN A 44 1.93 -7.20 -3.86
C GLN A 44 2.85 -7.03 -2.65
N ASN A 45 3.22 -8.15 -2.04
CA ASN A 45 4.24 -8.17 -0.99
C ASN A 45 5.61 -8.32 -1.66
N ARG A 46 6.42 -7.27 -1.63
CA ARG A 46 7.75 -7.26 -2.25
C ARG A 46 8.81 -6.83 -1.23
N ARG A 47 10.04 -7.29 -1.46
CA ARG A 47 11.21 -6.95 -0.64
C ARG A 47 12.02 -5.88 -1.35
N PHE A 48 12.43 -4.86 -0.62
CA PHE A 48 13.33 -3.81 -1.08
C PHE A 48 14.57 -3.80 -0.20
N LEU A 49 15.74 -3.65 -0.81
CA LEU A 49 16.99 -3.44 -0.09
C LEU A 49 17.12 -1.96 0.25
N LEU A 50 17.46 -1.62 1.49
CA LEU A 50 17.86 -0.26 1.86
C LEU A 50 19.38 -0.19 1.89
N PRO A 51 20.01 0.54 0.95
CA PRO A 51 21.46 0.65 0.89
C PRO A 51 22.06 1.22 2.18
N GLY A 52 21.49 2.32 2.71
CA GLY A 52 22.04 2.98 3.90
C GLY A 52 22.06 2.15 5.20
N GLU A 53 21.16 1.16 5.35
CA GLU A 53 21.11 0.29 6.55
C GLU A 53 21.51 -1.17 6.24
N GLY A 54 21.79 -1.51 4.96
CA GLY A 54 22.12 -2.86 4.52
C GLY A 54 21.01 -3.91 4.76
N ARG A 55 19.77 -3.49 5.07
CA ARG A 55 18.67 -4.40 5.44
C ARG A 55 17.60 -4.51 4.36
N TRP A 56 16.90 -5.64 4.40
CA TRP A 56 15.72 -5.88 3.57
C TRP A 56 14.45 -5.47 4.30
N ILE A 57 13.60 -4.69 3.62
CA ILE A 57 12.29 -4.28 4.12
C ILE A 57 11.20 -4.93 3.28
N ARG A 58 10.18 -5.47 3.94
CA ARG A 58 9.01 -6.03 3.28
C ARG A 58 7.93 -4.96 3.24
N LEU A 59 7.57 -4.53 2.03
CA LEU A 59 6.49 -3.58 1.83
C LEU A 59 5.36 -4.21 1.05
N ARG A 60 4.13 -3.85 1.43
CA ARG A 60 2.92 -4.17 0.69
C ARG A 60 2.59 -2.98 -0.21
N VAL A 61 2.91 -3.13 -1.48
CA VAL A 61 2.93 -2.05 -2.47
C VAL A 61 2.01 -2.35 -3.64
N SER A 62 1.41 -1.30 -4.19
CA SER A 62 0.74 -1.38 -5.49
C SER A 62 1.75 -1.29 -6.63
N ALA A 63 1.36 -1.66 -7.84
CA ALA A 63 2.20 -1.47 -9.04
C ALA A 63 2.63 0.01 -9.21
N GLN A 64 1.75 0.96 -8.91
CA GLN A 64 2.08 2.39 -8.91
C GLN A 64 3.06 2.76 -7.77
N GLY A 65 2.95 2.09 -6.63
CA GLY A 65 3.91 2.22 -5.52
C GLY A 65 5.32 1.78 -5.93
N ILE A 66 5.44 0.66 -6.65
CA ILE A 66 6.71 0.18 -7.20
C ILE A 66 7.32 1.24 -8.13
N LYS A 67 6.54 1.73 -9.10
CA LYS A 67 6.99 2.80 -10.02
C LYS A 67 7.44 4.07 -9.27
N THR A 68 6.82 4.39 -8.15
CA THR A 68 7.17 5.55 -7.32
C THR A 68 8.50 5.34 -6.61
N ILE A 69 8.73 4.13 -6.07
CA ILE A 69 10.01 3.73 -5.47
C ILE A 69 11.13 3.80 -6.50
N ASP A 70 10.91 3.29 -7.71
CA ASP A 70 11.92 3.30 -8.77
C ASP A 70 12.26 4.73 -9.22
N LYS A 71 11.27 5.64 -9.26
CA LYS A 71 11.49 7.04 -9.67
C LYS A 71 12.18 7.89 -8.60
N ARG A 72 11.82 7.73 -7.32
CA ARG A 72 12.31 8.58 -6.22
C ARG A 72 13.49 7.99 -5.46
N GLY A 73 13.74 6.69 -5.61
CA GLY A 73 14.65 5.93 -4.77
C GLY A 73 13.99 5.42 -3.48
N ILE A 74 14.47 4.27 -3.01
CA ILE A 74 13.93 3.59 -1.82
C ILE A 74 14.19 4.37 -0.53
N GLU A 75 15.30 5.11 -0.43
CA GLU A 75 15.68 5.83 0.78
C GLU A 75 14.77 7.02 1.06
N ALA A 76 14.45 7.82 0.05
CA ALA A 76 13.51 8.93 0.15
C ALA A 76 12.12 8.42 0.57
N VAL A 77 11.65 7.34 -0.06
CA VAL A 77 10.35 6.74 0.28
C VAL A 77 10.37 6.14 1.68
N ALA A 78 11.45 5.49 2.10
CA ALA A 78 11.58 4.95 3.44
C ALA A 78 11.58 6.07 4.51
N ALA A 79 12.24 7.20 4.25
CA ALA A 79 12.20 8.37 5.13
C ALA A 79 10.78 8.94 5.26
N GLU A 80 10.05 9.09 4.14
CA GLU A 80 8.64 9.50 4.15
C GLU A 80 7.76 8.51 4.93
N LEU A 81 8.00 7.20 4.80
CA LEU A 81 7.26 6.17 5.52
C LEU A 81 7.55 6.20 7.03
N LYS A 82 8.81 6.42 7.43
CA LYS A 82 9.19 6.64 8.84
C LYS A 82 8.49 7.88 9.40
N ALA A 83 8.46 8.99 8.65
CA ALA A 83 7.79 10.22 9.06
C ALA A 83 6.26 10.03 9.22
N LYS A 84 5.65 9.19 8.39
CA LYS A 84 4.23 8.79 8.50
C LYS A 84 3.97 7.80 9.66
N GLY A 85 4.99 7.39 10.41
CA GLY A 85 4.87 6.45 11.52
C GLY A 85 4.63 5.00 11.08
N VAL A 86 4.90 4.66 9.82
CA VAL A 86 4.76 3.29 9.32
C VAL A 86 5.95 2.47 9.83
N LYS A 87 5.67 1.38 10.55
CA LYS A 87 6.71 0.46 11.06
C LYS A 87 7.28 -0.34 9.88
N LEU A 88 8.59 -0.20 9.64
CA LEU A 88 9.34 -0.80 8.53
C LEU A 88 10.11 -2.05 8.93
#